data_AF-A0A529L906-F1
#
_entry.id   AF-A0A529L906-F1
#
_cell.length_a   1.000
_cell.length_b   1.000
_cell.length_c   1.000
_cell.angle_alpha   90.00
_cell.angle_beta   90.00
_cell.angle_gamma   90.00
#
_symmetry.space_group_name_H-M   'P 1'
#
loop_
_entity.id
_entity.type
_entity.pdbx_description
1 polymer ?
#
loop_
_entity_poly.entity_id
_entity_poly.type
_entity_poly.pdbx_seq_one_letter_code
_entity_poly.pdbx_strand_id
1 'polypeptide(L)' 'MIKSEKADIFRVERTPLKVTLLIFSGSSIMCVASAVDPLRAANRISGETLFDFKL' A
#
# COMPACT_ATOMS: atom_id res chain seq x y z
N MET A 1 12.08 -34.72 -13.30
CA MET A 1 10.86 -34.65 -12.46
C MET A 1 10.31 -33.24 -12.60
N ILE A 2 9.25 -33.05 -13.40
CA ILE A 2 8.70 -31.71 -13.70
C ILE A 2 7.75 -31.35 -12.57
N LYS A 3 8.15 -30.41 -11.69
CA LYS A 3 7.30 -29.94 -10.58
C LYS A 3 6.21 -29.05 -11.17
N SER A 4 5.04 -29.63 -11.44
CA SER A 4 3.84 -28.97 -11.96
C SER A 4 3.04 -28.26 -10.83
N GLU A 5 3.73 -27.66 -9.85
CA GLU A 5 3.05 -26.87 -8.81
C GLU A 5 2.70 -25.50 -9.40
N LYS A 6 1.40 -25.16 -9.42
CA LYS A 6 0.94 -23.83 -9.78
C LYS A 6 1.59 -22.80 -8.86
N ALA A 7 1.89 -21.61 -9.40
CA ALA A 7 2.41 -20.50 -8.61
C ALA A 7 1.47 -20.23 -7.42
N ASP A 8 2.03 -20.23 -6.21
CA ASP A 8 1.29 -19.97 -4.98
C ASP A 8 0.78 -18.52 -4.96
N ILE A 9 -0.49 -18.33 -4.61
CA ILE A 9 -1.13 -17.02 -4.48
C ILE A 9 -0.57 -16.22 -3.29
N PHE A 10 0.15 -16.86 -2.36
CA PHE A 10 0.81 -16.20 -1.22
C PHE A 10 2.26 -15.77 -1.51
N ARG A 11 2.66 -15.70 -2.78
CA ARG A 11 3.96 -15.17 -3.17
C ARG A 11 4.08 -13.67 -2.84
N VAL A 12 5.30 -13.25 -2.54
CA VAL A 12 5.60 -11.83 -2.30
C VAL A 12 5.31 -11.02 -3.56
N GLU A 13 4.35 -10.11 -3.45
CA GLU A 13 4.07 -9.10 -4.47
C GLU A 13 5.01 -7.91 -4.27
N ARG A 14 5.66 -7.47 -5.35
CA ARG A 14 6.66 -6.39 -5.32
C ARG A 14 6.21 -5.15 -6.08
N THR A 15 5.08 -5.22 -6.78
CA THR A 15 4.50 -4.06 -7.43
C THR A 15 3.95 -3.07 -6.38
N PRO A 16 4.07 -1.75 -6.62
CA PRO A 16 3.52 -0.76 -5.71
C PRO A 16 2.01 -0.97 -5.49
N LEU A 17 1.58 -0.93 -4.23
CA LEU A 17 0.16 -1.05 -3.89
C LEU A 17 -0.55 0.28 -4.17
N LYS A 18 -1.56 0.24 -5.03
CA LYS A 18 -2.40 1.41 -5.33
C LYS A 18 -3.50 1.56 -4.28
N VAL A 19 -3.56 2.71 -3.62
CA VAL A 19 -4.50 2.99 -2.54
C VAL A 19 -5.31 4.25 -2.86
N THR A 20 -6.62 4.20 -2.68
CA THR A 20 -7.49 5.38 -2.79
C THR A 20 -8.18 5.58 -1.43
N LEU A 21 -7.95 6.73 -0.81
CA LEU A 21 -8.57 7.09 0.46
C LEU A 21 -9.79 7.97 0.19
N LEU A 22 -10.98 7.46 0.46
CA LEU A 22 -12.21 8.24 0.30
C LEU A 22 -12.41 9.14 1.52
N ILE A 23 -12.37 10.46 1.32
CA ILE A 23 -12.59 11.44 2.39
C ILE A 23 -14.00 12.01 2.26
N PHE A 24 -14.82 11.79 3.28
CA PHE A 24 -16.19 12.33 3.34
C PHE A 24 -16.25 13.60 4.19
N SER A 25 -17.29 14.41 3.96
CA SER A 25 -17.56 15.60 4.78
C SER A 25 -17.68 15.23 6.26
N GLY A 26 -17.01 16.00 7.12
CA GLY A 26 -16.96 15.74 8.56
C GLY A 26 -15.91 14.71 8.99
N SER A 27 -15.14 14.13 8.07
CA SER A 27 -14.03 13.25 8.43
C SER A 27 -12.98 14.02 9.24
N SER A 28 -12.45 13.37 10.29
CA SER A 28 -11.37 13.94 11.09
C SER A 28 -10.09 14.05 10.26
N ILE A 29 -9.53 15.26 10.17
CA ILE A 29 -8.24 15.51 9.52
C ILE A 29 -7.12 14.68 10.16
N MET A 30 -7.21 14.45 11.48
CA MET A 30 -6.24 13.62 12.21
C MET A 30 -6.29 12.16 11.77
N CYS A 31 -7.49 11.62 11.45
CA CYS A 31 -7.63 10.27 10.92
C CYS A 31 -7.01 10.15 9.52
N VAL A 32 -7.22 11.15 8.66
CA VAL A 32 -6.61 11.19 7.32
C VAL A 32 -5.09 11.20 7.43
N ALA A 33 -4.53 12.07 8.29
CA ALA A 33 -3.09 12.13 8.53
C ALA A 33 -2.55 10.80 9.07
N SER A 34 -3.22 10.22 10.08
CA SER A 34 -2.81 8.95 10.70
C SER A 34 -2.81 7.77 9.71
N ALA A 35 -3.67 7.81 8.69
CA ALA A 35 -3.69 6.80 7.63
C ALA A 35 -2.60 7.03 6.57
N VAL A 36 -2.35 8.28 6.20
CA VAL A 36 -1.42 8.65 5.11
C VAL A 36 0.04 8.63 5.57
N ASP A 37 0.33 9.09 6.79
CA ASP A 37 1.69 9.27 7.29
C ASP A 37 2.51 7.96 7.34
N PRO A 38 1.95 6.80 7.74
CA PRO A 38 2.65 5.52 7.65
C PRO A 38 3.01 5.12 6.21
N LEU A 39 2.13 5.38 5.23
CA LEU A 39 2.39 5.07 3.82
C LEU A 39 3.56 5.91 3.29
N ARG A 40 3.54 7.21 3.62
CA ARG A 40 4.64 8.14 3.30
C ARG A 40 5.94 7.72 3.97
N ALA A 41 5.89 7.35 5.25
CA ALA A 41 7.06 6.91 6.00
C ALA A 41 7.64 5.61 5.41
N ALA A 42 6.80 4.64 5.05
CA ALA A 42 7.23 3.40 4.42
C ALA A 42 7.95 3.65 3.08
N ASN A 43 7.40 4.48 2.21
CA ASN A 43 8.06 4.87 0.96
C ASN A 43 9.40 5.58 1.23
N ARG A 44 9.44 6.49 2.21
CA ARG A 44 10.66 7.23 2.56
C ARG A 44 11.76 6.31 3.12
N ILE A 45 11.41 5.39 4.02
CA ILE A 45 12.38 4.51 4.69
C ILE A 45 12.90 3.44 3.72
N SER A 46 12.04 2.93 2.84
CA SER A 46 12.44 1.93 1.84
C SER A 46 13.25 2.53 0.68
N GLY A 47 13.12 3.83 0.42
CA GLY A 47 13.77 4.47 -0.74
C GLY A 47 13.09 4.16 -2.07
N GLU A 48 11.94 3.48 -2.04
CA GLU A 48 11.17 3.08 -3.22
C GLU A 48 9.67 3.42 -3.01
N THR A 49 8.87 3.35 -4.07
CA THR A 49 7.41 3.56 -3.95
C THR A 49 6.73 2.22 -3.66
N LEU A 50 6.47 1.92 -2.39
CA LEU A 50 5.71 0.74 -1.96
C LEU A 50 4.20 0.98 -2.02
N PHE A 51 3.77 2.21 -1.74
CA PHE A 51 2.38 2.63 -1.75
C PHE A 51 2.19 3.85 -2.66
N ASP A 52 1.36 3.71 -3.68
CA ASP A 52 0.91 4.79 -4.55
C ASP A 52 -0.50 5.20 -4.12
N PHE A 53 -0.61 6.30 -3.36
CA PHE A 53 -1.86 6.72 -2.75
C PHE A 53 -2.40 8.03 -3.32
N LYS A 54 -3.73 8.14 -3.35
CA LYS A 54 -4.46 9.38 -3.65
C LYS A 54 -5.63 9.57 -2.68
N LEU A 55 -6.02 10.82 -2.52
CA LEU A 55 -7.17 11.27 -1.72
C LEU A 55 -8.35 11.60 -2.65
#